data_AF-A0AAE3P0L7-F1
#
_entry.id   AF-A0AAE3P0L7-F1
#
_cell.length_a   1.000
_cell.length_b   1.000
_cell.length_c   1.000
_cell.angle_alpha   90.00
_cell.angle_beta   90.00
_cell.angle_gamma   90.00
#
_symmetry.space_group_name_H-M   'P 1'
#
loop_
_entity.id
_entity.type
_entity.pdbx_description
1 polymer ?
#
loop_
_entity_poly.entity_id
_entity_poly.type
_entity_poly.pdbx_seq_one_letter_code
_entity_poly.pdbx_strand_id
1 'polypeptide(L)'
;MKKQQNFLLFLSLFLLLVALVINFSAEKVTGKSSGHKTKRGYIFDRNLHPIAISLENYKAYYYIKNNFFLSSSDLEILKKYLGSTINLSKKGIILLSEDLSLEEVERLKKEKNVIIEKTFKRKLLQPYLKTLVGETFNGYGVSGLEKVFDEKLSMGEPLILSIDLNLEKKIYNIIHNLNLPAFAIAIFDFYTGEVLGYMESENARLFDNYYPLSFFDLPPTEIKTFKWILGEKPILKEKNITKVNTWHIAKWYMDKVCNGSLIPTVLRSQTKVCKPNLQLFEKNEYHYALGNIFITVAFKDNKLILTSFALNSQNNELLNKKILNYILAQL
;
A
#
# COMPACT_ATOMS: atom_id res chain seq x y z
N MET A 1 58.85 -26.31 -18.78
CA MET A 1 57.54 -26.59 -18.12
C MET A 1 56.97 -25.43 -17.32
N LYS A 2 57.65 -24.85 -16.31
CA LYS A 2 57.09 -23.74 -15.49
C LYS A 2 56.60 -22.50 -16.27
N LYS A 3 57.33 -22.06 -17.31
CA LYS A 3 56.93 -20.91 -18.15
C LYS A 3 55.66 -21.17 -18.98
N GLN A 4 55.48 -22.40 -19.48
CA GLN A 4 54.27 -22.78 -20.24
C GLN A 4 53.05 -22.90 -19.33
N GLN A 5 53.21 -23.40 -18.10
CA GLN A 5 52.13 -23.45 -17.10
C GLN A 5 51.68 -22.05 -16.68
N ASN A 6 52.62 -21.12 -16.45
CA ASN A 6 52.29 -19.74 -16.12
C ASN A 6 51.57 -19.01 -17.27
N PHE A 7 51.96 -19.29 -18.52
CA PHE A 7 51.30 -18.74 -19.71
C PHE A 7 49.86 -19.28 -19.86
N LEU A 8 49.64 -20.58 -19.65
CA LEU A 8 48.30 -21.17 -19.69
C LEU A 8 47.39 -20.64 -18.57
N LEU A 9 47.93 -20.47 -17.36
CA LEU A 9 47.21 -19.85 -16.25
C LEU A 9 46.79 -18.41 -16.58
N PHE A 10 47.72 -17.61 -17.11
CA PHE A 10 47.43 -16.24 -17.52
C PHE A 10 46.38 -16.17 -18.62
N LEU A 11 46.47 -17.04 -19.64
CA LEU A 11 45.50 -17.12 -20.73
C LEU A 11 44.10 -17.52 -20.22
N SER A 12 44.01 -18.46 -19.28
CA SER A 12 42.73 -18.87 -18.68
C SER A 12 42.08 -17.73 -17.88
N LEU A 13 42.87 -16.99 -17.11
CA LEU A 13 42.39 -15.85 -16.34
C LEU A 13 41.91 -14.71 -17.25
N PHE A 14 42.66 -14.47 -18.33
CA PHE A 14 42.32 -13.46 -19.33
C PHE A 14 41.02 -13.81 -20.06
N LEU A 15 40.84 -15.07 -20.48
CA LEU A 15 39.61 -15.53 -21.14
C LEU A 15 38.39 -15.44 -20.21
N LEU A 16 38.56 -15.76 -18.92
CA LEU A 16 37.49 -15.62 -17.92
C LEU A 16 37.08 -14.15 -17.75
N LEU A 17 38.06 -13.25 -17.74
CA LEU A 17 37.83 -11.80 -17.61
C LEU A 17 37.15 -11.22 -18.85
N VAL A 18 37.53 -11.68 -20.05
CA VAL A 18 36.85 -11.34 -21.30
C VAL A 18 35.40 -11.83 -21.30
N ALA A 19 35.14 -13.06 -20.84
CA ALA A 19 33.78 -13.59 -20.74
C ALA A 19 32.91 -12.77 -19.76
N LEU A 20 33.48 -12.35 -18.61
CA LEU A 20 32.80 -11.47 -17.65
C LEU A 20 32.48 -10.10 -18.24
N VAL A 21 33.42 -9.49 -18.97
CA VAL A 21 33.21 -8.19 -19.63
C VAL A 21 32.17 -8.30 -20.74
N ILE A 22 32.19 -9.37 -21.54
CA ILE A 22 31.19 -9.60 -22.59
C ILE A 22 29.81 -9.83 -21.97
N ASN A 23 29.67 -10.62 -20.90
CA ASN A 23 28.39 -10.79 -20.22
C ASN A 23 27.87 -9.47 -19.64
N PHE A 24 28.73 -8.70 -18.98
CA PHE A 24 28.36 -7.41 -18.41
C PHE A 24 27.96 -6.39 -19.50
N SER A 25 28.66 -6.42 -20.65
CA SER A 25 28.34 -5.56 -21.80
C SER A 25 27.06 -6.01 -22.50
N ALA A 26 26.86 -7.32 -22.69
CA ALA A 26 25.65 -7.88 -23.27
C ALA A 26 24.43 -7.52 -22.41
N GLU A 27 24.49 -7.70 -21.10
CA GLU A 27 23.41 -7.35 -20.16
C GLU A 27 23.07 -5.84 -20.19
N LYS A 28 24.07 -4.99 -20.43
CA LYS A 28 23.92 -3.54 -20.55
C LYS A 28 23.39 -3.08 -21.92
N VAL A 29 23.66 -3.84 -22.99
CA VAL A 29 23.30 -3.51 -24.37
C VAL A 29 21.97 -4.14 -24.80
N THR A 30 21.67 -5.36 -24.38
CA THR A 30 20.39 -6.02 -24.71
C THR A 30 19.22 -5.45 -23.92
N GLY A 31 19.50 -4.71 -22.84
CA GLY A 31 18.53 -4.46 -21.79
C GLY A 31 18.12 -5.78 -21.13
N LYS A 32 17.51 -5.72 -19.94
CA LYS A 32 16.70 -6.86 -19.50
C LYS A 32 15.70 -7.14 -20.62
N SER A 33 15.57 -8.41 -21.05
CA SER A 33 14.51 -8.77 -21.99
C SER A 33 13.23 -8.12 -21.49
N SER A 34 12.46 -7.52 -22.40
CA SER A 34 11.10 -7.10 -22.08
C SER A 34 10.31 -8.39 -21.79
N GLY A 35 10.52 -8.98 -20.62
CA GLY A 35 9.66 -10.01 -20.08
C GLY A 35 8.26 -9.47 -20.26
N HIS A 36 7.39 -10.26 -20.90
CA HIS A 36 5.99 -9.91 -21.00
C HIS A 36 5.56 -9.35 -19.65
N LYS A 37 5.08 -8.09 -19.62
CA LYS A 37 4.66 -7.44 -18.38
C LYS A 37 3.65 -8.37 -17.74
N THR A 38 4.07 -9.12 -16.72
CA THR A 38 3.20 -10.06 -16.06
C THR A 38 2.12 -9.26 -15.37
N LYS A 39 0.87 -9.71 -15.51
CA LYS A 39 -0.25 -9.09 -14.82
C LYS A 39 0.00 -9.17 -13.33
N ARG A 40 0.10 -8.02 -12.66
CA ARG A 40 0.35 -7.94 -11.23
C ARG A 40 -0.73 -8.67 -10.44
N GLY A 41 -0.31 -9.45 -9.43
CA GLY A 41 -1.17 -10.29 -8.61
C GLY A 41 -2.24 -9.50 -7.87
N TYR A 42 -3.39 -10.14 -7.64
CA TYR A 42 -4.52 -9.50 -6.96
C TYR A 42 -4.33 -9.52 -5.45
N ILE A 43 -4.86 -8.50 -4.78
CA ILE A 43 -4.97 -8.51 -3.31
C ILE A 43 -6.41 -8.84 -2.98
N PHE A 44 -6.61 -9.82 -2.09
CA PHE A 44 -7.90 -10.31 -1.65
C PHE A 44 -8.07 -10.18 -0.14
N ASP A 45 -9.32 -10.11 0.29
CA ASP A 45 -9.70 -10.28 1.70
C ASP A 45 -9.64 -11.77 2.12
N ARG A 46 -9.95 -12.06 3.39
CA ARG A 46 -9.93 -13.43 3.94
C ARG A 46 -10.94 -14.38 3.28
N ASN A 47 -11.98 -13.81 2.66
CA ASN A 47 -13.09 -14.49 2.00
C ASN A 47 -12.93 -14.50 0.45
N LEU A 48 -11.75 -14.16 -0.06
CA LEU A 48 -11.41 -14.09 -1.49
C LEU A 48 -12.17 -13.03 -2.29
N HIS A 49 -12.73 -12.02 -1.63
CA HIS A 49 -13.23 -10.83 -2.31
C HIS A 49 -12.06 -9.94 -2.74
N PRO A 50 -12.09 -9.39 -3.97
CA PRO A 50 -10.99 -8.57 -4.46
C PRO A 50 -10.94 -7.22 -3.74
N ILE A 51 -9.73 -6.85 -3.32
CA ILE A 51 -9.39 -5.53 -2.77
C ILE A 51 -8.70 -4.68 -3.83
N ALA A 52 -7.67 -5.25 -4.49
CA ALA A 52 -6.95 -4.57 -5.54
C ALA A 52 -6.74 -5.50 -6.73
N ILE A 53 -7.07 -5.00 -7.92
CA ILE A 53 -7.05 -5.75 -9.17
C ILE A 53 -6.19 -5.05 -10.22
N SER A 54 -5.71 -5.82 -11.17
CA SER A 54 -4.95 -5.32 -12.33
C SER A 54 -5.84 -5.39 -13.56
N LEU A 55 -6.22 -4.23 -14.08
CA LEU A 55 -7.00 -4.08 -15.30
C LEU A 55 -6.08 -3.94 -16.50
N GLU A 56 -6.49 -4.48 -17.64
CA GLU A 56 -5.79 -4.20 -18.89
C GLU A 56 -5.92 -2.72 -19.23
N ASN A 57 -4.83 -2.11 -19.69
CA ASN A 57 -4.80 -0.74 -20.16
C ASN A 57 -3.95 -0.64 -21.44
N TYR A 58 -4.12 0.43 -22.19
CA TYR A 58 -3.33 0.68 -23.40
C TYR A 58 -2.78 2.11 -23.36
N LYS A 59 -1.50 2.24 -23.67
CA LYS A 59 -0.83 3.54 -23.85
C LYS A 59 -0.60 3.77 -25.34
N ALA A 60 -0.73 5.01 -25.78
CA ALA A 60 -0.39 5.41 -27.14
C ALA A 60 0.82 6.31 -27.13
N TYR A 61 1.74 6.03 -28.05
CA TYR A 61 2.91 6.85 -28.30
C TYR A 61 2.96 7.23 -29.77
N TYR A 62 3.44 8.44 -30.07
CA TYR A 62 3.72 8.90 -31.42
C TYR A 62 5.22 8.92 -31.67
N TYR A 63 5.67 8.27 -32.74
CA TYR A 63 7.07 8.20 -33.10
C TYR A 63 7.44 9.24 -34.16
N ILE A 64 8.32 10.17 -33.80
CA ILE A 64 8.88 11.16 -34.73
C ILE A 64 10.18 10.62 -35.32
N LYS A 65 10.16 10.30 -36.63
CA LYS A 65 11.38 10.04 -37.42
C LYS A 65 12.08 11.34 -37.81
N ASN A 66 13.42 11.29 -37.91
CA ASN A 66 14.28 12.42 -38.28
C ASN A 66 13.82 13.10 -39.59
N ASN A 67 13.35 14.36 -39.50
CA ASN A 67 12.96 15.27 -40.60
C ASN A 67 11.83 14.71 -41.53
N PHE A 68 10.87 15.46 -42.08
CA PHE A 68 10.62 16.89 -42.26
C PHE A 68 9.09 16.97 -42.49
N PHE A 69 8.39 17.90 -41.84
CA PHE A 69 6.92 18.05 -41.83
C PHE A 69 6.13 16.86 -41.26
N LEU A 70 5.55 17.06 -40.06
CA LEU A 70 4.37 16.31 -39.64
C LEU A 70 3.32 16.51 -40.74
N SER A 71 2.80 15.42 -41.30
CA SER A 71 1.72 15.51 -42.27
C SER A 71 0.48 16.16 -41.62
N SER A 72 -0.46 16.63 -42.42
CA SER A 72 -1.72 17.18 -41.90
C SER A 72 -2.44 16.19 -40.98
N SER A 73 -2.45 14.90 -41.32
CA SER A 73 -3.00 13.83 -40.48
C SER A 73 -2.24 13.67 -39.17
N ASP A 74 -0.90 13.76 -39.19
CA ASP A 74 -0.09 13.67 -37.97
C ASP A 74 -0.40 14.83 -37.01
N LEU A 75 -0.58 16.03 -37.56
CA LEU A 75 -0.94 17.23 -36.78
C LEU A 75 -2.34 17.13 -36.18
N GLU A 76 -3.32 16.55 -36.87
CA GLU A 76 -4.66 16.36 -36.32
C GLU A 76 -4.67 15.39 -35.13
N ILE A 77 -3.97 14.27 -35.25
CA ILE A 77 -3.82 13.29 -34.17
C ILE A 77 -3.12 13.96 -32.98
N LEU A 78 -1.98 14.61 -33.22
CA LEU A 78 -1.21 15.26 -32.16
C LEU A 78 -2.03 16.36 -31.47
N LYS A 79 -2.74 17.22 -32.22
CA LYS A 79 -3.59 18.29 -31.66
C LYS A 79 -4.71 17.74 -30.77
N LYS A 80 -5.23 16.54 -31.06
CA LYS A 80 -6.26 15.92 -30.24
C LYS A 80 -5.75 15.57 -28.83
N TYR A 81 -4.52 15.08 -28.72
CA TYR A 81 -3.97 14.53 -27.47
C TYR A 81 -2.99 15.46 -26.76
N LEU A 82 -2.27 16.26 -27.53
CA LEU A 82 -1.31 17.25 -27.05
C LEU A 82 -1.94 18.62 -27.31
N GLY A 83 -2.24 19.36 -26.24
CA GLY A 83 -2.72 20.73 -26.36
C GLY A 83 -1.85 21.54 -27.34
N SER A 84 -2.45 22.48 -28.06
CA SER A 84 -1.98 23.11 -29.30
C SER A 84 -0.60 23.82 -29.27
N THR A 85 0.16 23.73 -28.20
CA THR A 85 1.46 24.38 -27.99
C THR A 85 2.42 23.45 -27.25
N ILE A 86 3.06 22.52 -27.98
CA ILE A 86 4.27 21.84 -27.49
C ILE A 86 5.34 21.96 -28.58
N ASN A 87 6.49 22.53 -28.22
CA ASN A 87 7.67 22.53 -29.08
C ASN A 87 8.25 21.11 -29.09
N LEU A 88 7.83 20.30 -30.08
CA LEU A 88 8.21 18.89 -30.17
C LEU A 88 9.64 18.72 -30.68
N SER A 89 10.36 17.73 -30.15
CA SER A 89 11.71 17.40 -30.62
C SER A 89 11.69 16.91 -32.07
N LYS A 90 12.77 17.15 -32.82
CA LYS A 90 12.92 16.75 -34.24
C LYS A 90 12.97 15.22 -34.46
N LYS A 91 13.15 14.45 -33.38
CA LYS A 91 13.14 12.99 -33.32
C LYS A 91 12.79 12.57 -31.90
N GLY A 92 11.99 11.52 -31.74
CA GLY A 92 11.65 11.02 -30.42
C GLY A 92 10.36 10.21 -30.38
N ILE A 93 9.96 9.86 -29.16
CA ILE A 93 8.69 9.19 -28.86
C ILE A 93 7.91 10.14 -27.95
N ILE A 94 6.67 10.46 -28.31
CA ILE A 94 5.79 11.32 -27.51
C ILE A 94 4.66 10.47 -26.96
N LEU A 95 4.41 10.55 -25.67
CA LEU A 95 3.24 9.94 -25.06
C LEU A 95 1.98 10.73 -25.47
N LEU A 96 1.07 10.07 -26.19
CA LEU A 96 -0.22 10.64 -26.58
C LEU A 96 -1.26 10.46 -25.47
N SER A 97 -1.36 9.26 -24.92
CA SER A 97 -2.28 8.96 -23.81
C SER A 97 -1.75 7.81 -22.96
N GLU A 98 -2.03 7.88 -21.66
CA GLU A 98 -1.73 6.82 -20.69
C GLU A 98 -2.88 5.81 -20.51
N ASP A 99 -4.08 6.18 -20.97
CA ASP A 99 -5.32 5.41 -20.79
C ASP A 99 -6.14 5.54 -22.07
N LEU A 100 -6.40 4.40 -22.73
CA LEU A 100 -7.15 4.37 -23.98
C LEU A 100 -8.31 3.39 -23.86
N SER A 101 -9.46 3.81 -24.38
CA SER A 101 -10.57 2.90 -24.66
C SER A 101 -10.22 1.95 -25.81
N LEU A 102 -10.94 0.81 -25.89
CA LEU A 102 -10.76 -0.15 -26.99
C LEU A 102 -11.04 0.48 -28.36
N GLU A 103 -12.05 1.35 -28.45
CA GLU A 103 -12.38 2.09 -29.67
C GLU A 103 -11.21 3.01 -30.11
N GLU A 104 -10.57 3.68 -29.16
CA GLU A 104 -9.40 4.52 -29.45
C GLU A 104 -8.19 3.70 -29.88
N VAL A 105 -8.00 2.52 -29.27
CA VAL A 105 -6.96 1.58 -29.68
C VAL A 105 -7.20 1.13 -31.14
N GLU A 106 -8.42 0.76 -31.51
CA GLU A 106 -8.75 0.34 -32.88
C GLU A 106 -8.55 1.46 -33.90
N ARG A 107 -8.90 2.70 -33.54
CA ARG A 107 -8.64 3.87 -34.39
C ARG A 107 -7.14 4.12 -34.55
N LEU A 108 -6.42 4.23 -33.43
CA LEU A 108 -5.00 4.59 -33.42
C LEU A 108 -4.09 3.52 -34.03
N LYS A 109 -4.49 2.24 -34.00
CA LYS A 109 -3.77 1.15 -34.69
C LYS A 109 -3.68 1.33 -36.21
N LYS A 110 -4.61 2.09 -36.81
CA LYS A 110 -4.61 2.38 -38.26
C LYS A 110 -3.66 3.51 -38.62
N GLU A 111 -3.22 4.30 -37.64
CA GLU A 111 -2.40 5.48 -37.87
C GLU A 111 -0.92 5.13 -38.04
N LYS A 112 -0.30 5.76 -39.03
CA LYS A 112 1.13 5.60 -39.28
C LYS A 112 1.91 6.29 -38.15
N ASN A 113 2.99 5.66 -37.69
CA ASN A 113 3.87 6.16 -36.63
C ASN A 113 3.26 6.19 -35.21
N VAL A 114 2.06 5.65 -34.98
CA VAL A 114 1.53 5.42 -33.64
C VAL A 114 1.95 4.03 -33.14
N ILE A 115 2.43 3.97 -31.90
CA ILE A 115 2.79 2.74 -31.19
C ILE A 115 1.77 2.57 -30.06
N ILE A 116 1.10 1.42 -30.04
CA ILE A 116 0.21 1.03 -28.94
C ILE A 116 0.94 0.04 -28.05
N GLU A 117 1.08 0.39 -26.77
CA GLU A 117 1.64 -0.49 -25.75
C GLU A 117 0.51 -1.03 -24.88
N LYS A 118 0.36 -2.37 -24.80
CA LYS A 118 -0.50 -3.00 -23.79
C LYS A 118 0.19 -2.90 -22.42
N THR A 119 -0.54 -2.40 -21.45
CA THR A 119 -0.08 -2.23 -20.06
C THR A 119 -1.16 -2.74 -19.08
N PHE A 120 -0.88 -2.65 -17.78
CA PHE A 120 -1.86 -2.95 -16.75
C PHE A 120 -1.96 -1.77 -15.79
N LYS A 121 -3.20 -1.40 -15.45
CA LYS A 121 -3.51 -0.35 -14.48
C LYS A 121 -4.00 -0.99 -13.19
N ARG A 122 -3.42 -0.57 -12.07
CA ARG A 122 -3.87 -1.02 -10.74
C ARG A 122 -5.15 -0.28 -10.35
N LYS A 123 -6.17 -1.02 -9.94
CA LYS A 123 -7.43 -0.47 -9.42
C LYS A 123 -7.68 -0.98 -8.00
N LEU A 124 -7.73 -0.06 -7.05
CA LEU A 124 -8.21 -0.31 -5.70
C LEU A 124 -9.75 -0.24 -5.69
N LEU A 125 -10.41 -1.23 -5.10
CA LEU A 125 -11.87 -1.33 -5.07
C LEU A 125 -12.49 -0.72 -3.80
N GLN A 126 -11.70 -0.55 -2.74
CA GLN A 126 -12.11 0.09 -1.49
C GLN A 126 -11.20 1.28 -1.18
N PRO A 127 -11.64 2.52 -1.43
CA PRO A 127 -10.82 3.73 -1.24
C PRO A 127 -10.26 3.88 0.18
N TYR A 128 -11.05 3.51 1.20
CA TYR A 128 -10.63 3.58 2.61
C TYR A 128 -9.49 2.60 2.98
N LEU A 129 -9.10 1.69 2.09
CA LEU A 129 -7.94 0.81 2.24
C LEU A 129 -6.67 1.39 1.60
N LYS A 130 -6.72 2.58 0.98
CA LYS A 130 -5.60 3.13 0.22
C LYS A 130 -4.32 3.29 1.04
N THR A 131 -4.42 3.71 2.30
CA THR A 131 -3.22 3.81 3.17
C THR A 131 -2.58 2.45 3.44
N LEU A 132 -3.40 1.41 3.63
CA LEU A 132 -2.92 0.05 3.87
C LEU A 132 -2.35 -0.56 2.58
N VAL A 133 -3.14 -0.58 1.51
CA VAL A 133 -2.77 -1.20 0.24
C VAL A 133 -1.61 -0.44 -0.40
N GLY A 134 -1.67 0.89 -0.41
CA GLY A 134 -0.70 1.74 -1.08
C GLY A 134 -0.93 1.87 -2.58
N GLU A 135 0.09 2.37 -3.26
CA GLU A 135 0.02 2.77 -4.67
C GLU A 135 1.11 2.07 -5.48
N THR A 136 0.88 2.03 -6.79
CA THR A 136 1.85 1.56 -7.78
C THR A 136 2.25 2.69 -8.72
N PHE A 137 3.51 2.75 -9.10
CA PHE A 137 4.02 3.65 -10.12
C PHE A 137 4.79 2.85 -11.17
N ASN A 138 4.43 3.00 -12.45
CA ASN A 138 5.05 2.26 -13.56
C ASN A 138 5.12 0.73 -13.36
N GLY A 139 4.13 0.14 -12.69
CA GLY A 139 4.06 -1.30 -12.42
C GLY A 139 4.74 -1.75 -11.12
N TYR A 140 5.48 -0.87 -10.45
CA TYR A 140 6.15 -1.14 -9.18
C TYR A 140 5.34 -0.61 -8.00
N GLY A 141 5.28 -1.35 -6.91
CA GLY A 141 4.70 -0.87 -5.66
C GLY A 141 5.57 0.19 -4.99
N VAL A 142 4.99 1.35 -4.68
CA VAL A 142 5.72 2.50 -4.10
C VAL A 142 5.37 2.79 -2.65
N SER A 143 4.23 2.30 -2.17
CA SER A 143 3.79 2.46 -0.78
C SER A 143 2.94 1.28 -0.31
N GLY A 144 2.61 1.23 0.99
CA GLY A 144 1.71 0.23 1.55
C GLY A 144 2.13 -1.22 1.32
N LEU A 145 1.15 -2.11 1.27
CA LEU A 145 1.33 -3.51 0.92
C LEU A 145 1.86 -3.70 -0.51
N GLU A 146 1.52 -2.81 -1.44
CA GLU A 146 2.04 -2.85 -2.81
C GLU A 146 3.57 -2.81 -2.83
N LYS A 147 4.19 -1.96 -2.01
CA LYS A 147 5.65 -1.90 -1.86
C LYS A 147 6.21 -3.08 -1.08
N VAL A 148 5.58 -3.44 0.04
CA VAL A 148 6.08 -4.51 0.93
C VAL A 148 6.10 -5.86 0.20
N PHE A 149 5.09 -6.13 -0.63
CA PHE A 149 4.95 -7.38 -1.39
C PHE A 149 5.21 -7.20 -2.88
N ASP A 150 6.01 -6.19 -3.27
CA ASP A 150 6.25 -5.89 -4.69
C ASP A 150 6.83 -7.08 -5.45
N GLU A 151 7.80 -7.77 -4.86
CA GLU A 151 8.42 -8.97 -5.43
C GLU A 151 7.38 -10.03 -5.76
N LYS A 152 6.51 -10.36 -4.79
CA LYS A 152 5.44 -11.35 -4.95
C LYS A 152 4.39 -10.90 -5.97
N LEU A 153 3.89 -9.69 -5.81
CA LEU A 153 2.79 -9.16 -6.64
C LEU A 153 3.25 -8.95 -8.09
N SER A 154 4.49 -8.53 -8.34
CA SER A 154 5.03 -8.32 -9.69
C SER A 154 5.18 -9.63 -10.48
N MET A 155 5.34 -10.77 -9.79
CA MET A 155 5.32 -12.11 -10.40
C MET A 155 3.91 -12.61 -10.74
N GLY A 156 2.87 -11.82 -10.43
CA GLY A 156 1.47 -12.20 -10.66
C GLY A 156 0.84 -13.00 -9.53
N GLU A 157 1.57 -13.26 -8.44
CA GLU A 157 1.07 -14.03 -7.32
C GLU A 157 0.10 -13.24 -6.45
N PRO A 158 -1.04 -13.83 -6.05
CA PRO A 158 -2.01 -13.14 -5.22
C PRO A 158 -1.56 -13.00 -3.76
N LEU A 159 -2.08 -11.96 -3.10
CA LEU A 159 -1.93 -11.74 -1.67
C LEU A 159 -3.30 -11.86 -1.00
N ILE A 160 -3.42 -12.71 0.02
CA ILE A 160 -4.65 -12.90 0.78
C ILE A 160 -4.46 -12.29 2.17
N LEU A 161 -5.28 -11.30 2.51
CA LEU A 161 -5.24 -10.59 3.78
C LEU A 161 -6.13 -11.27 4.83
N SER A 162 -5.94 -10.93 6.10
CA SER A 162 -6.81 -11.30 7.21
C SER A 162 -8.09 -10.44 7.31
N ILE A 163 -8.13 -9.35 6.56
CA ILE A 163 -9.23 -8.39 6.48
C ILE A 163 -10.54 -9.07 6.06
N ASP A 164 -11.65 -8.69 6.69
CA ASP A 164 -13.01 -9.09 6.33
C ASP A 164 -13.77 -7.92 5.70
N LEU A 165 -13.92 -7.92 4.37
CA LEU A 165 -14.65 -6.85 3.68
C LEU A 165 -16.14 -6.83 4.02
N ASN A 166 -16.74 -7.94 4.46
CA ASN A 166 -18.14 -7.95 4.84
C ASN A 166 -18.35 -7.19 6.15
N LEU A 167 -17.43 -7.35 7.11
CA LEU A 167 -17.41 -6.54 8.34
C LEU A 167 -17.17 -5.06 8.03
N GLU A 168 -16.14 -4.75 7.23
CA GLU A 168 -15.80 -3.37 6.88
C GLU A 168 -16.93 -2.66 6.16
N LYS A 169 -17.61 -3.30 5.19
CA LYS A 169 -18.75 -2.70 4.49
C LYS A 169 -19.86 -2.29 5.45
N LYS A 170 -20.20 -3.13 6.45
CA LYS A 170 -21.24 -2.81 7.44
C LYS A 170 -20.87 -1.59 8.28
N ILE A 171 -19.60 -1.47 8.66
CA ILE A 171 -19.09 -0.34 9.44
C ILE A 171 -19.00 0.92 8.57
N TYR A 172 -18.40 0.81 7.38
CA TYR A 172 -18.19 1.92 6.45
C TYR A 172 -19.50 2.58 6.03
N ASN A 173 -20.59 1.81 5.84
CA ASN A 173 -21.89 2.38 5.53
C ASN A 173 -22.35 3.42 6.57
N ILE A 174 -22.08 3.19 7.86
CA ILE A 174 -22.42 4.15 8.91
C ILE A 174 -21.48 5.35 8.92
N ILE A 175 -20.18 5.12 8.74
CA ILE A 175 -19.19 6.19 8.64
C ILE A 175 -19.53 7.13 7.48
N HIS A 176 -19.92 6.56 6.33
CA HIS A 176 -20.37 7.30 5.15
C HIS A 176 -21.67 8.06 5.42
N ASN A 177 -22.69 7.42 6.01
CA ASN A 177 -23.97 8.07 6.34
C ASN A 177 -23.80 9.23 7.34
N LEU A 178 -22.82 9.14 8.23
CA LEU A 178 -22.49 10.18 9.20
C LEU A 178 -21.55 11.25 8.65
N ASN A 179 -21.12 11.14 7.38
CA ASN A 179 -20.21 12.07 6.70
C ASN A 179 -18.96 12.40 7.53
N LEU A 180 -18.36 11.39 8.16
CA LEU A 180 -17.18 11.61 9.00
C LEU A 180 -15.96 11.96 8.12
N PRO A 181 -15.39 13.17 8.24
CA PRO A 181 -14.36 13.63 7.33
C PRO A 181 -13.01 12.94 7.57
N ALA A 182 -12.75 12.54 8.81
CA ALA A 182 -11.48 11.96 9.22
C ALA A 182 -11.72 10.86 10.28
N PHE A 183 -11.36 9.64 9.92
CA PHE A 183 -11.54 8.46 10.77
C PHE A 183 -10.42 7.44 10.52
N ALA A 184 -10.16 6.63 11.54
CA ALA A 184 -9.35 5.42 11.44
C ALA A 184 -9.95 4.37 12.39
N ILE A 185 -10.14 3.15 11.89
CA ILE A 185 -10.74 2.03 12.62
C ILE A 185 -9.93 0.77 12.32
N ALA A 186 -9.51 0.07 13.36
CA ALA A 186 -8.78 -1.18 13.27
C ALA A 186 -9.36 -2.18 14.27
N ILE A 187 -9.55 -3.42 13.82
CA ILE A 187 -10.13 -4.49 14.62
C ILE A 187 -9.16 -5.65 14.59
N PHE A 188 -8.74 -6.11 15.76
CA PHE A 188 -7.71 -7.14 15.90
C PHE A 188 -8.31 -8.38 16.57
N ASP A 189 -7.93 -9.56 16.11
CA ASP A 189 -8.16 -10.81 16.82
C ASP A 189 -7.01 -11.09 17.79
N PHE A 190 -7.30 -11.22 19.09
CA PHE A 190 -6.24 -11.53 20.05
C PHE A 190 -5.66 -12.92 19.85
N TYR A 191 -6.43 -13.90 19.39
CA TYR A 191 -5.93 -15.26 19.25
C TYR A 191 -4.78 -15.37 18.26
N THR A 192 -4.89 -14.64 17.15
CA THR A 192 -3.97 -14.75 16.01
C THR A 192 -3.08 -13.53 15.82
N GLY A 193 -3.45 -12.38 16.39
CA GLY A 193 -2.84 -11.09 16.08
C GLY A 193 -3.28 -10.52 14.72
N GLU A 194 -4.22 -11.17 14.03
CA GLU A 194 -4.76 -10.68 12.76
C GLU A 194 -5.48 -9.35 12.93
N VAL A 195 -5.30 -8.45 11.97
CA VAL A 195 -6.20 -7.31 11.73
C VAL A 195 -7.35 -7.81 10.88
N LEU A 196 -8.53 -7.90 11.47
CA LEU A 196 -9.78 -8.33 10.85
C LEU A 196 -10.49 -7.20 10.10
N GLY A 197 -10.25 -5.95 10.49
CA GLY A 197 -10.78 -4.78 9.80
C GLY A 197 -9.81 -3.61 9.89
N TYR A 198 -9.66 -2.88 8.80
CA TYR A 198 -8.86 -1.66 8.67
C TYR A 198 -9.62 -0.65 7.80
N MET A 199 -9.96 0.50 8.33
CA MET A 199 -10.60 1.55 7.54
C MET A 199 -10.01 2.89 7.95
N GLU A 200 -9.50 3.65 6.99
CA GLU A 200 -8.91 4.95 7.27
C GLU A 200 -9.26 5.95 6.17
N SER A 201 -9.60 7.17 6.56
CA SER A 201 -9.81 8.27 5.61
C SER A 201 -8.49 8.64 4.91
N GLU A 202 -8.49 8.67 3.58
CA GLU A 202 -7.28 8.84 2.76
C GLU A 202 -6.44 10.08 3.14
N ASN A 203 -7.13 11.16 3.55
CA ASN A 203 -6.51 12.47 3.76
C ASN A 203 -5.95 12.70 5.18
N ALA A 204 -6.42 11.94 6.18
CA ALA A 204 -6.10 12.24 7.59
C ALA A 204 -5.03 11.35 8.21
N ARG A 205 -4.88 10.10 7.73
CA ARG A 205 -3.89 9.12 8.22
C ARG A 205 -3.77 9.06 9.75
N LEU A 206 -4.90 9.02 10.45
CA LEU A 206 -4.96 9.21 11.90
C LEU A 206 -4.18 8.14 12.68
N PHE A 207 -3.95 6.95 12.11
CA PHE A 207 -3.17 5.94 12.81
C PHE A 207 -1.69 6.27 12.93
N ASP A 208 -1.16 7.05 11.98
CA ASP A 208 0.25 7.44 11.93
C ASP A 208 0.54 8.77 12.63
N ASN A 209 -0.48 9.44 13.17
CA ASN A 209 -0.30 10.62 14.00
C ASN A 209 0.38 10.28 15.33
N TYR A 210 1.31 11.14 15.75
CA TYR A 210 2.05 11.01 17.00
C TYR A 210 1.47 11.90 18.10
N TYR A 211 1.22 11.30 19.24
CA TYR A 211 0.64 11.93 20.43
C TYR A 211 1.60 11.78 21.61
N PRO A 212 1.64 12.74 22.56
CA PRO A 212 2.38 12.58 23.80
C PRO A 212 1.95 11.30 24.52
N LEU A 213 2.89 10.49 24.99
CA LEU A 213 2.57 9.22 25.67
C LEU A 213 1.74 9.45 26.94
N SER A 214 1.98 10.57 27.63
CA SER A 214 1.21 10.98 28.81
C SER A 214 -0.28 11.20 28.52
N PHE A 215 -0.68 11.33 27.25
CA PHE A 215 -2.08 11.40 26.86
C PHE A 215 -2.84 10.09 27.09
N PHE A 216 -2.13 8.96 27.14
CA PHE A 216 -2.74 7.63 27.23
C PHE A 216 -2.64 7.01 28.63
N ASP A 217 -1.99 7.70 29.58
CA ASP A 217 -1.69 7.19 30.93
C ASP A 217 -0.95 5.83 30.93
N LEU A 218 -0.11 5.58 29.91
CA LEU A 218 0.65 4.33 29.77
C LEU A 218 2.08 4.47 30.29
N PRO A 219 2.62 3.41 30.95
CA PRO A 219 3.98 3.43 31.50
C PRO A 219 5.04 3.50 30.40
N PRO A 220 5.94 4.52 30.40
CA PRO A 220 6.96 4.68 29.36
C PRO A 220 7.93 3.52 29.20
N THR A 221 8.19 2.77 30.27
CA THR A 221 9.10 1.63 30.29
C THR A 221 8.56 0.41 29.51
N GLU A 222 7.26 0.36 29.28
CA GLU A 222 6.61 -0.77 28.61
C GLU A 222 6.36 -0.53 27.12
N ILE A 223 6.43 0.72 26.67
CA ILE A 223 6.24 1.05 25.26
C ILE A 223 7.58 0.97 24.53
N LYS A 224 7.62 0.19 23.46
CA LYS A 224 8.82 -0.01 22.64
C LYS A 224 8.52 0.22 21.17
N THR A 225 9.54 0.70 20.45
CA THR A 225 9.56 0.65 18.98
C THR A 225 9.31 -0.78 18.54
N PHE A 226 8.46 -0.96 17.54
CA PHE A 226 8.17 -2.28 16.99
C PHE A 226 8.02 -2.23 15.48
N LYS A 227 8.18 -3.39 14.84
CA LYS A 227 8.04 -3.53 13.39
C LYS A 227 6.62 -3.98 13.05
N TRP A 228 5.88 -3.11 12.39
CA TRP A 228 4.62 -3.42 11.73
C TRP A 228 4.88 -3.84 10.28
N ILE A 229 3.89 -4.46 9.62
CA ILE A 229 4.04 -4.93 8.23
C ILE A 229 4.38 -3.79 7.26
N LEU A 230 3.88 -2.58 7.50
CA LEU A 230 4.16 -1.40 6.68
C LEU A 230 5.46 -0.67 7.05
N GLY A 231 6.21 -1.19 8.02
CA GLY A 231 7.49 -0.64 8.45
C GLY A 231 7.63 -0.51 9.96
N GLU A 232 8.79 -0.02 10.38
CA GLU A 232 9.08 0.28 11.77
C GLU A 232 8.20 1.44 12.27
N LYS A 233 7.66 1.29 13.48
CA LYS A 233 6.94 2.34 14.19
C LYS A 233 7.84 2.81 15.34
N PRO A 234 8.65 3.86 15.13
CA PRO A 234 9.56 4.36 16.15
C PRO A 234 8.83 5.15 17.22
N ILE A 235 9.38 5.15 18.43
CA ILE A 235 9.03 6.14 19.46
C ILE A 235 9.80 7.43 19.17
N LEU A 236 9.11 8.57 19.16
CA LEU A 236 9.75 9.88 18.96
C LEU A 236 10.03 10.54 20.31
N LYS A 237 11.19 11.18 20.45
CA LYS A 237 11.55 11.98 21.63
C LYS A 237 11.81 13.42 21.21
N GLU A 238 10.95 14.33 21.66
CA GLU A 238 11.06 15.77 21.37
C GLU A 238 10.98 16.56 22.67
N LYS A 239 11.99 17.38 22.99
CA LYS A 239 11.99 18.28 24.17
C LYS A 239 11.51 17.59 25.47
N ASN A 240 12.07 16.41 25.75
CA ASN A 240 11.71 15.51 26.88
C ASN A 240 10.29 14.89 26.84
N ILE A 241 9.52 15.10 25.79
CA ILE A 241 8.23 14.45 25.57
C ILE A 241 8.45 13.20 24.71
N THR A 242 8.02 12.06 25.24
CA THR A 242 7.93 10.82 24.47
C THR A 242 6.61 10.84 23.69
N LYS A 243 6.65 10.66 22.38
CA LYS A 243 5.47 10.58 21.52
C LYS A 243 5.35 9.21 20.86
N VAL A 244 4.12 8.75 20.75
CA VAL A 244 3.75 7.44 20.19
C VAL A 244 2.54 7.60 19.29
N ASN A 245 2.35 6.68 18.35
CA ASN A 245 1.14 6.64 17.54
C ASN A 245 0.15 5.58 18.07
N THR A 246 -1.06 5.57 17.52
CA THR A 246 -2.14 4.65 17.93
C THR A 246 -1.77 3.16 17.82
N TRP A 247 -0.89 2.80 16.88
CA TRP A 247 -0.43 1.42 16.76
C TRP A 247 0.37 0.95 17.97
N HIS A 248 1.12 1.85 18.64
CA HIS A 248 1.79 1.51 19.90
C HIS A 248 0.77 1.22 21.00
N ILE A 249 -0.37 1.93 21.00
CA ILE A 249 -1.45 1.74 21.96
C ILE A 249 -2.07 0.36 21.75
N ALA A 250 -2.42 0.03 20.50
CA ALA A 250 -2.93 -1.30 20.18
C ALA A 250 -1.94 -2.41 20.56
N LYS A 251 -0.66 -2.23 20.22
CA LYS A 251 0.41 -3.17 20.57
C LYS A 251 0.50 -3.40 22.07
N TRP A 252 0.48 -2.35 22.87
CA TRP A 252 0.56 -2.44 24.33
C TRP A 252 -0.62 -3.22 24.90
N TYR A 253 -1.85 -2.91 24.48
CA TYR A 253 -3.04 -3.63 24.94
C TYR A 253 -3.01 -5.10 24.52
N MET A 254 -2.61 -5.40 23.27
CA MET A 254 -2.44 -6.77 22.80
C MET A 254 -1.40 -7.53 23.63
N ASP A 255 -0.27 -6.90 23.95
CA ASP A 255 0.78 -7.55 24.74
C ASP A 255 0.33 -7.88 26.16
N LYS A 256 -0.44 -6.98 26.78
CA LYS A 256 -1.02 -7.18 28.11
C LYS A 256 -2.04 -8.29 28.11
N VAL A 257 -3.02 -8.26 27.20
CA VAL A 257 -4.05 -9.32 27.08
C VAL A 257 -3.41 -10.69 26.85
N CYS A 258 -2.31 -10.74 26.09
CA CYS A 258 -1.65 -11.98 25.70
C CYS A 258 -0.51 -12.43 26.64
N ASN A 259 -0.18 -11.64 27.66
CA ASN A 259 0.96 -11.86 28.56
C ASN A 259 2.26 -12.18 27.80
N GLY A 260 2.52 -11.45 26.72
CA GLY A 260 3.62 -11.73 25.81
C GLY A 260 3.59 -10.82 24.59
N SER A 261 4.68 -10.76 23.83
CA SER A 261 4.75 -9.89 22.66
C SER A 261 3.92 -10.47 21.51
N LEU A 262 2.81 -9.79 21.18
CA LEU A 262 1.99 -10.08 20.01
C LEU A 262 2.16 -8.98 18.98
N ILE A 263 2.72 -9.30 17.81
CA ILE A 263 2.85 -8.33 16.71
C ILE A 263 1.61 -8.44 15.83
N PRO A 264 0.86 -7.35 15.62
CA PRO A 264 -0.27 -7.37 14.71
C PRO A 264 0.17 -7.79 13.30
N THR A 265 -0.73 -8.41 12.53
CA THR A 265 -0.50 -8.73 11.10
C THR A 265 -1.76 -8.53 10.26
N VAL A 266 -1.62 -8.14 8.99
CA VAL A 266 -2.73 -8.17 8.01
C VAL A 266 -2.71 -9.44 7.15
N LEU A 267 -1.77 -10.36 7.41
CA LEU A 267 -1.69 -11.63 6.70
C LEU A 267 -2.52 -12.67 7.44
N ARG A 268 -3.24 -13.49 6.69
CA ARG A 268 -4.04 -14.57 7.24
C ARG A 268 -3.14 -15.58 7.97
N SER A 269 -3.48 -15.90 9.20
CA SER A 269 -2.83 -16.88 10.07
C SER A 269 -3.89 -17.80 10.68
N GLN A 270 -3.65 -19.11 10.60
CA GLN A 270 -4.49 -20.10 11.28
C GLN A 270 -3.96 -20.45 12.68
N THR A 271 -2.77 -19.96 13.01
CA THR A 271 -2.08 -20.29 14.26
C THR A 271 -2.57 -19.38 15.38
N LYS A 272 -3.15 -19.98 16.42
CA LYS A 272 -3.44 -19.28 17.67
C LYS A 272 -2.13 -19.08 18.44
N VAL A 273 -1.69 -17.84 18.54
CA VAL A 273 -0.44 -17.42 19.20
C VAL A 273 -0.67 -16.87 20.60
N CYS A 274 -1.92 -16.59 20.98
CA CYS A 274 -2.28 -16.04 22.27
C CYS A 274 -3.56 -16.68 22.84
N LYS A 275 -3.61 -16.76 24.17
CA LYS A 275 -4.82 -17.07 24.94
C LYS A 275 -5.21 -15.81 25.70
N PRO A 276 -6.17 -15.01 25.19
CA PRO A 276 -6.45 -13.69 25.73
C PRO A 276 -6.98 -13.75 27.17
N ASN A 277 -6.41 -12.92 28.05
CA ASN A 277 -6.92 -12.68 29.39
C ASN A 277 -7.47 -11.25 29.49
N LEU A 278 -8.76 -11.08 29.19
CA LEU A 278 -9.43 -9.78 29.26
C LEU A 278 -9.71 -9.32 30.71
N GLN A 279 -9.64 -10.23 31.69
CA GLN A 279 -9.88 -9.89 33.10
C GLN A 279 -8.79 -8.98 33.71
N LEU A 280 -7.68 -8.77 32.99
CA LEU A 280 -6.61 -7.85 33.38
C LEU A 280 -7.05 -6.38 33.35
N PHE A 281 -8.09 -6.05 32.59
CA PHE A 281 -8.58 -4.68 32.47
C PHE A 281 -9.88 -4.52 33.24
N GLU A 282 -9.93 -3.51 34.10
CA GLU A 282 -11.15 -3.16 34.88
C GLU A 282 -12.29 -2.67 33.98
N LYS A 283 -11.95 -2.11 32.81
CA LYS A 283 -12.90 -1.55 31.86
C LYS A 283 -12.79 -2.26 30.52
N ASN A 284 -13.93 -2.43 29.86
CA ASN A 284 -13.98 -2.93 28.49
C ASN A 284 -13.72 -1.83 27.44
N GLU A 285 -13.64 -0.56 27.87
CA GLU A 285 -13.50 0.61 27.01
C GLU A 285 -12.61 1.67 27.67
N TYR A 286 -11.71 2.26 26.90
CA TYR A 286 -10.82 3.36 27.29
C TYR A 286 -10.92 4.46 26.23
N HIS A 287 -11.26 5.68 26.66
CA HIS A 287 -11.46 6.82 25.78
C HIS A 287 -10.42 7.90 26.07
N TYR A 288 -9.82 8.41 25.01
CA TYR A 288 -8.81 9.46 25.05
C TYR A 288 -9.25 10.61 24.14
N ALA A 289 -9.42 11.81 24.68
CA ALA A 289 -9.85 12.98 23.93
C ALA A 289 -8.78 14.09 23.96
N LEU A 290 -8.27 14.47 22.79
CA LEU A 290 -7.31 15.56 22.64
C LEU A 290 -7.84 16.56 21.60
N GLY A 291 -8.38 17.67 22.09
CA GLY A 291 -9.03 18.66 21.22
C GLY A 291 -10.22 18.04 20.48
N ASN A 292 -10.14 17.99 19.15
CA ASN A 292 -11.17 17.38 18.30
C ASN A 292 -10.91 15.90 17.95
N ILE A 293 -9.83 15.30 18.47
CA ILE A 293 -9.46 13.91 18.20
C ILE A 293 -9.91 13.02 19.35
N PHE A 294 -10.65 11.98 19.02
CA PHE A 294 -11.19 10.98 19.94
C PHE A 294 -10.61 9.62 19.58
N ILE A 295 -9.77 9.07 20.45
CA ILE A 295 -9.19 7.74 20.31
C ILE A 295 -9.90 6.84 21.31
N THR A 296 -10.41 5.70 20.87
CA THR A 296 -11.02 4.71 21.74
C THR A 296 -10.37 3.35 21.55
N VAL A 297 -10.12 2.69 22.67
CA VAL A 297 -9.72 1.29 22.73
C VAL A 297 -10.85 0.52 23.41
N ALA A 298 -11.41 -0.48 22.73
CA ALA A 298 -12.49 -1.30 23.28
C ALA A 298 -12.21 -2.80 23.11
N PHE A 299 -12.80 -3.62 23.98
CA PHE A 299 -12.65 -5.07 23.98
C PHE A 299 -14.01 -5.73 23.83
N LYS A 300 -14.13 -6.65 22.88
CA LYS A 300 -15.34 -7.48 22.72
C LYS A 300 -14.99 -8.80 22.04
N ASP A 301 -15.52 -9.91 22.57
CA ASP A 301 -15.41 -11.25 21.97
C ASP A 301 -13.99 -11.62 21.53
N ASN A 302 -13.02 -11.42 22.43
CA ASN A 302 -11.59 -11.64 22.21
C ASN A 302 -10.98 -10.81 21.07
N LYS A 303 -11.55 -9.63 20.81
CA LYS A 303 -11.04 -8.66 19.84
C LYS A 303 -10.69 -7.34 20.52
N LEU A 304 -9.69 -6.68 19.96
CA LEU A 304 -9.38 -5.28 20.21
C LEU A 304 -10.04 -4.44 19.12
N ILE A 305 -10.71 -3.36 19.51
CA ILE A 305 -11.21 -2.35 18.61
C ILE A 305 -10.46 -1.07 18.91
N LEU A 306 -9.77 -0.54 17.91
CA LEU A 306 -9.08 0.74 17.98
C LEU A 306 -9.76 1.70 17.02
N THR A 307 -10.30 2.80 17.53
CA THR A 307 -10.86 3.87 16.72
C THR A 307 -10.13 5.18 16.97
N SER A 308 -10.02 6.01 15.95
CA SER A 308 -9.59 7.40 16.03
C SER A 308 -10.49 8.22 15.13
N PHE A 309 -11.18 9.21 15.68
CA PHE A 309 -12.06 10.11 14.93
C PHE A 309 -11.67 11.54 15.18
N ALA A 310 -11.59 12.35 14.11
CA ALA A 310 -11.49 13.80 14.25
C ALA A 310 -12.87 14.41 13.97
N LEU A 311 -13.51 14.93 15.02
CA LEU A 311 -14.91 15.36 15.02
C LEU A 311 -15.02 16.87 15.29
N ASN A 312 -15.78 17.59 14.48
CA ASN A 312 -15.85 19.07 14.55
C ASN A 312 -17.12 19.59 15.26
N SER A 313 -17.91 18.75 15.90
CA SER A 313 -19.24 19.10 16.45
C SER A 313 -19.23 19.40 17.95
N GLN A 314 -20.25 20.10 18.44
CA GLN A 314 -20.46 20.32 19.88
C GLN A 314 -20.85 19.03 20.65
N ASN A 315 -21.23 17.95 19.95
CA ASN A 315 -21.68 16.67 20.53
C ASN A 315 -20.73 15.49 20.19
N ASN A 316 -19.44 15.77 20.09
CA ASN A 316 -18.44 14.80 19.63
C ASN A 316 -18.37 13.52 20.46
N GLU A 317 -18.52 13.61 21.79
CA GLU A 317 -18.45 12.44 22.67
C GLU A 317 -19.64 11.50 22.48
N LEU A 318 -20.86 12.04 22.36
CA LEU A 318 -22.07 11.27 22.09
C LEU A 318 -21.99 10.59 20.72
N LEU A 319 -21.49 11.31 19.71
CA LEU A 319 -21.31 10.76 18.36
C LEU A 319 -20.26 9.65 18.34
N ASN A 320 -19.11 9.85 19.00
CA ASN A 320 -18.07 8.83 19.18
C ASN A 320 -18.66 7.56 19.81
N LYS A 321 -19.39 7.70 20.91
CA LYS A 321 -20.05 6.58 21.60
C LYS A 321 -21.06 5.86 20.71
N LYS A 322 -21.86 6.60 19.93
CA LYS A 322 -22.83 6.02 18.99
C LYS A 322 -22.13 5.18 17.91
N ILE A 323 -21.04 5.68 17.34
CA ILE A 323 -20.27 4.96 16.32
C ILE A 323 -19.63 3.71 16.92
N LEU A 324 -18.99 3.84 18.09
CA LEU A 324 -18.36 2.71 18.79
C LEU A 324 -19.37 1.61 19.09
N ASN A 325 -20.53 1.95 19.68
CA ASN A 325 -21.59 0.98 19.99
C ASN A 325 -22.05 0.24 18.73
N TYR A 326 -22.16 0.94 17.61
CA TYR A 326 -22.51 0.30 16.35
C TYR A 326 -21.42 -0.67 15.87
N ILE A 327 -20.14 -0.27 15.92
CA ILE A 327 -19.01 -1.15 15.56
C ILE A 327 -19.03 -2.41 16.43
N LEU A 328 -19.17 -2.23 17.75
CA LEU A 328 -19.26 -3.35 18.69
C LEU A 328 -20.44 -4.26 18.36
N ALA A 329 -21.59 -3.73 17.92
CA ALA A 329 -22.73 -4.56 17.54
C ALA A 329 -22.52 -5.39 16.26
N GLN A 330 -21.50 -5.10 15.44
CA GLN A 330 -21.18 -5.87 14.23
C GLN A 330 -20.19 -7.02 14.48
N LEU A 331 -19.55 -7.03 15.65
CA LEU A 331 -18.62 -8.07 16.11
C LEU A 331 -19.37 -9.15 16.88
#